data_AF-A0A537SCV9-F1
#
_entry.id   AF-A0A537SCV9-F1
#
_cell.length_a   1.000
_cell.length_b   1.000
_cell.length_c   1.000
_cell.angle_alpha   90.00
_cell.angle_beta   90.00
_cell.angle_gamma   90.00
#
_symmetry.space_group_name_H-M   'P 1'
#
loop_
_entity.id
_entity.type
_entity.pdbx_description
1 polymer ?
#
loop_
_entity_poly.entity_id
_entity_poly.type
_entity_poly.pdbx_seq_one_letter_code
_entity_poly.pdbx_strand_id
1 'polypeptide(L)'
;MLAEKTYTNFRPADIRKRVKDIVELSSIAIIYVAVAKLSLALASIHPSATPIWPPTGFALAVVLLLGYRLTPAIFLGAFVANVTTAGSISTSLAIATGNTLESLVGAYLINQSSDDCSTFDTPGGVVKFALICVIPSTVISATLGVGSLSLAGYADWSDFRSIWTTWWMGDLAGALVITPAIVLWSTDPPRWLERRELFQSSVIYMATIVVGLVAFSPLLEQTPTRSSLAFLAILPLMWAALRRNQRDTATIALLLSCFAVWGTITNAGPFVRSSLNESFLLLLAFIISVCVPSLALSAEVAVRRRYQEHVKFIMHELSHRSKNLLSIVQSMANQVARQTKSFDDFYAGFSGRLCAFGETHDLLVESDWHGADIRELIRTRDERGETWCALRTYRCRQHSMGAGCRSAQPAFAHHLERD
;
A
#
# COMPACT_ATOMS: atom_id res chain seq x y z
N MET A 1 59.35 18.69 -1.35
CA MET A 1 58.15 19.16 -2.08
C MET A 1 57.41 18.00 -2.75
N LEU A 2 57.06 16.93 -2.00
CA LEU A 2 56.18 15.81 -2.46
C LEU A 2 55.91 14.83 -1.30
N ALA A 3 55.52 15.32 -0.13
CA ALA A 3 55.21 14.45 1.03
C ALA A 3 54.03 14.93 1.89
N GLU A 4 53.15 15.76 1.34
CA GLU A 4 52.10 16.39 2.16
C GLU A 4 50.86 16.71 1.32
N LYS A 5 50.14 15.66 0.88
CA LYS A 5 48.77 15.79 0.34
C LYS A 5 48.06 14.43 0.31
N THR A 6 47.98 13.76 1.46
CA THR A 6 47.11 12.58 1.63
C THR A 6 46.53 12.53 3.04
N TYR A 7 46.10 13.68 3.56
CA TYR A 7 45.11 13.71 4.64
C TYR A 7 43.76 14.01 4.00
N THR A 8 43.09 12.96 3.56
CA THR A 8 41.67 13.01 3.20
C THR A 8 40.87 13.34 4.46
N ASN A 9 40.30 14.54 4.47
CA ASN A 9 39.35 15.02 5.46
C ASN A 9 38.16 14.05 5.62
N PHE A 10 38.23 13.12 6.56
CA PHE A 10 37.06 12.40 7.03
C PHE A 10 36.27 13.30 7.98
N ARG A 11 35.17 13.89 7.51
CA ARG A 11 34.27 14.63 8.40
C ARG A 11 33.63 13.63 9.38
N PRO A 12 33.46 13.98 10.66
CA PRO A 12 32.81 13.11 11.66
C PRO A 12 31.40 12.61 11.25
N ALA A 13 30.71 13.37 10.39
CA ALA A 13 29.41 12.99 9.83
C ALA A 13 29.50 11.78 8.87
N ASP A 14 30.61 11.63 8.13
CA ASP A 14 30.83 10.51 7.20
C ASP A 14 31.13 9.21 7.96
N ILE A 15 31.83 9.32 9.10
CA ILE A 15 32.09 8.19 9.99
C ILE A 15 30.78 7.69 10.61
N ARG A 16 29.93 8.58 11.13
CA ARG A 16 28.64 8.21 11.70
C ARG A 16 27.72 7.52 10.67
N LYS A 17 27.71 8.02 9.44
CA LYS A 17 26.95 7.42 8.33
C LYS A 17 27.47 6.02 7.99
N ARG A 18 28.79 5.86 7.83
CA ARG A 18 29.40 4.55 7.56
C ARG A 18 29.19 3.54 8.69
N VAL A 19 29.31 3.97 9.95
CA VAL A 19 29.02 3.11 11.11
C VAL A 19 27.56 2.68 11.09
N LYS A 20 26.63 3.60 10.82
CA LYS A 20 25.20 3.25 10.68
C LYS A 20 24.99 2.22 9.57
N ASP A 21 25.56 2.43 8.38
CA ASP A 21 25.42 1.52 7.24
C ASP A 21 26.02 0.13 7.54
N ILE A 22 27.17 0.06 8.22
CA ILE A 22 27.79 -1.21 8.64
C ILE A 22 26.92 -1.93 9.67
N VAL A 23 26.40 -1.23 10.67
CA VAL A 23 25.51 -1.81 11.69
C VAL A 23 24.24 -2.32 11.03
N GLU A 24 23.65 -1.57 10.09
CA GLU A 24 22.45 -1.96 9.36
C GLU A 24 22.69 -3.23 8.52
N LEU A 25 23.74 -3.26 7.69
CA LEU A 25 24.13 -4.43 6.90
C LEU A 25 24.43 -5.66 7.78
N SER A 26 25.19 -5.47 8.86
CA SER A 26 25.54 -6.56 9.78
C SER A 26 24.30 -7.12 10.48
N SER A 27 23.39 -6.25 10.91
CA SER A 27 22.15 -6.66 11.58
C SER A 27 21.27 -7.48 10.63
N ILE A 28 21.09 -7.03 9.39
CA ILE A 28 20.30 -7.77 8.38
C ILE A 28 20.93 -9.13 8.08
N ALA A 29 22.25 -9.20 7.90
CA ALA A 29 22.94 -10.48 7.65
C ALA A 29 22.76 -11.46 8.83
N ILE A 30 22.91 -10.98 10.07
CA ILE A 30 22.71 -11.80 11.28
C ILE A 30 21.28 -12.30 11.40
N ILE A 31 20.29 -11.43 11.19
CA ILE A 31 18.88 -11.81 11.23
C ILE A 31 18.58 -12.84 10.14
N TYR A 32 19.07 -12.63 8.92
CA TYR A 32 18.91 -13.61 7.83
C TYR A 32 19.48 -14.97 8.22
N VAL A 33 20.70 -15.02 8.75
CA VAL A 33 21.33 -16.27 9.20
C VAL A 33 20.50 -16.95 10.28
N ALA A 34 20.03 -16.19 11.28
CA ALA A 34 19.24 -16.73 12.37
C ALA A 34 17.92 -17.34 11.86
N VAL A 35 17.21 -16.62 11.00
CA VAL A 35 15.94 -17.08 10.42
C VAL A 35 16.15 -18.29 9.51
N ALA A 36 17.22 -18.31 8.70
CA ALA A 36 17.55 -19.43 7.82
C ALA A 36 17.96 -20.67 8.62
N LYS A 37 18.79 -20.52 9.65
CA LYS A 37 19.22 -21.64 10.52
C LYS A 37 18.06 -22.22 11.31
N LEU A 38 17.16 -21.38 11.83
CA LEU A 38 15.95 -21.85 12.48
C LEU A 38 15.09 -22.67 11.52
N SER A 39 14.90 -22.16 10.30
CA SER A 39 14.13 -22.85 9.26
C SER A 39 14.77 -24.21 8.89
N LEU A 40 16.09 -24.25 8.69
CA LEU A 40 16.82 -25.49 8.39
C LEU A 40 16.82 -26.49 9.55
N ALA A 41 16.88 -26.02 10.80
CA ALA A 41 16.77 -26.88 11.97
C ALA A 41 15.40 -27.57 12.02
N LEU A 42 14.33 -26.84 11.70
CA LEU A 42 12.98 -27.41 11.54
C LEU A 42 12.91 -28.44 10.39
N ALA A 43 13.58 -28.17 9.26
CA ALA A 43 13.67 -29.09 8.12
C ALA A 43 14.48 -30.37 8.44
N SER A 44 15.42 -30.30 9.38
CA SER A 44 16.28 -31.43 9.74
C SER A 44 15.54 -32.50 10.56
N ILE A 45 14.50 -32.10 11.30
CA ILE A 45 13.64 -32.98 12.09
C ILE A 45 12.67 -33.76 11.19
N HIS A 46 12.27 -33.15 10.07
CA HIS A 46 11.39 -33.75 9.06
C HIS A 46 12.11 -33.67 7.70
N PRO A 47 12.95 -34.67 7.33
CA PRO A 47 13.89 -34.59 6.22
C PRO A 47 13.17 -34.45 4.87
N SER A 48 12.82 -33.21 4.54
CA SER A 48 12.28 -32.68 3.29
C SER A 48 12.18 -31.15 3.50
N ALA A 49 12.29 -30.38 2.42
CA ALA A 49 12.44 -28.92 2.50
C ALA A 49 11.36 -28.25 3.39
N THR A 50 11.67 -27.08 3.95
CA THR A 50 10.73 -26.37 4.82
C THR A 50 9.46 -25.97 4.06
N PRO A 51 8.25 -26.26 4.57
CA PRO A 51 6.99 -25.92 3.90
C PRO A 51 6.79 -24.41 3.68
N ILE A 52 7.45 -23.59 4.50
CA ILE A 52 7.58 -22.14 4.34
C ILE A 52 9.06 -21.83 4.53
N TRP A 53 9.62 -20.98 3.68
CA TRP A 53 10.98 -20.45 3.82
C TRP A 53 10.95 -18.97 4.23
N PRO A 54 10.88 -18.66 5.54
CA PRO A 54 10.87 -17.28 6.03
C PRO A 54 12.01 -16.37 5.55
N PRO A 55 13.24 -16.85 5.28
CA PRO A 55 14.31 -15.99 4.78
C PRO A 55 13.96 -15.26 3.47
N THR A 56 13.21 -15.90 2.57
CA THR A 56 12.75 -15.26 1.32
C THR A 56 11.86 -14.06 1.60
N GLY A 57 10.83 -14.23 2.44
CA GLY A 57 9.93 -13.12 2.75
C GLY A 57 10.59 -12.02 3.58
N PHE A 58 11.55 -12.38 4.45
CA PHE A 58 12.38 -11.41 5.15
C PHE A 58 13.25 -10.61 4.18
N ALA A 59 13.97 -11.27 3.27
CA ALA A 59 14.82 -10.60 2.27
C ALA A 59 14.01 -9.66 1.38
N LEU A 60 12.88 -10.13 0.86
CA LEU A 60 12.00 -9.30 0.03
C LEU A 60 11.47 -8.08 0.79
N ALA A 61 11.02 -8.25 2.05
CA ALA A 61 10.57 -7.14 2.88
C ALA A 61 11.68 -6.12 3.15
N VAL A 62 12.89 -6.58 3.44
CA VAL A 62 14.04 -5.70 3.68
C VAL A 62 14.37 -4.87 2.46
N VAL A 63 14.38 -5.46 1.26
CA VAL A 63 14.66 -4.71 0.02
C VAL A 63 13.55 -3.72 -0.30
N LEU A 64 12.28 -4.09 -0.06
CA LEU A 64 11.14 -3.17 -0.24
C LEU A 64 11.16 -1.99 0.73
N LEU A 65 11.55 -2.21 2.00
CA LEU A 65 11.54 -1.17 3.04
C LEU A 65 12.80 -0.29 3.07
N LEU A 66 13.98 -0.90 2.87
CA LEU A 66 15.28 -0.26 3.11
C LEU A 66 16.10 -0.08 1.82
N GLY A 67 15.58 -0.55 0.69
CA GLY A 67 16.13 -0.39 -0.64
C GLY A 67 17.19 -1.43 -1.02
N TYR A 68 17.62 -1.37 -2.29
CA TYR A 68 18.54 -2.33 -2.92
C TYR A 68 19.95 -2.38 -2.31
N ARG A 69 20.33 -1.38 -1.51
CA ARG A 69 21.65 -1.26 -0.87
C ARG A 69 21.97 -2.39 0.10
N LEU A 70 20.96 -3.09 0.62
CA LEU A 70 21.13 -4.17 1.61
C LEU A 70 21.24 -5.57 1.00
N THR A 71 21.19 -5.69 -0.33
CA THR A 71 21.38 -6.98 -1.01
C THR A 71 22.70 -7.69 -0.71
N PRO A 72 23.85 -7.00 -0.48
CA PRO A 72 25.08 -7.67 -0.05
C PRO A 72 24.95 -8.35 1.32
N ALA A 73 24.12 -7.80 2.23
CA ALA A 73 23.87 -8.42 3.52
C ALA A 73 23.00 -9.68 3.40
N ILE A 74 22.02 -9.67 2.50
CA ILE A 74 21.20 -10.86 2.16
C ILE A 74 22.09 -11.95 1.57
N PHE A 75 22.95 -11.60 0.60
CA PHE A 75 23.92 -12.53 0.02
C PHE A 75 24.84 -13.13 1.06
N LEU A 76 25.45 -12.29 1.91
CA LEU A 76 26.36 -12.74 2.95
C LEU A 76 25.64 -13.65 3.95
N GLY A 77 24.42 -13.27 4.38
CA GLY A 77 23.62 -14.07 5.29
C GLY A 77 23.24 -15.43 4.70
N ALA A 78 22.80 -15.46 3.44
CA ALA A 78 22.48 -16.69 2.72
C ALA A 78 23.72 -17.58 2.53
N PHE A 79 24.85 -17.00 2.16
CA PHE A 79 26.11 -17.74 2.02
C PHE A 79 26.54 -18.37 3.35
N VAL A 80 26.58 -17.58 4.42
CA VAL A 80 26.95 -18.06 5.77
C VAL A 80 26.00 -19.15 6.24
N ALA A 81 24.70 -18.99 6.07
CA ALA A 81 23.71 -19.99 6.48
C ALA A 81 23.90 -21.32 5.74
N ASN A 82 24.15 -21.30 4.43
CA ASN A 82 24.29 -22.50 3.62
C ASN A 82 25.66 -23.18 3.81
N VAL A 83 26.77 -22.42 3.83
CA VAL A 83 28.11 -22.99 3.95
C VAL A 83 28.32 -23.66 5.31
N THR A 84 27.71 -23.11 6.36
CA THR A 84 27.76 -23.69 7.71
C THR A 84 26.74 -24.82 7.91
N THR A 85 25.95 -25.17 6.89
CA THR A 85 24.98 -26.28 6.94
C THR A 85 25.42 -27.43 6.03
N ALA A 86 25.67 -27.14 4.76
CA ALA A 86 26.04 -28.13 3.74
C ALA A 86 27.56 -28.27 3.53
N GLY A 87 28.38 -27.33 4.01
CA GLY A 87 29.84 -27.37 3.90
C GLY A 87 30.43 -27.04 2.53
N SER A 88 29.65 -27.16 1.45
CA SER A 88 30.11 -26.90 0.08
C SER A 88 30.09 -25.40 -0.25
N ILE A 89 31.28 -24.83 -0.47
CA ILE A 89 31.44 -23.41 -0.85
C ILE A 89 30.76 -23.10 -2.19
N SER A 90 30.93 -23.97 -3.19
CA SER A 90 30.41 -23.73 -4.55
C SER A 90 28.88 -23.67 -4.60
N THR A 91 28.20 -24.66 -4.02
CA THR A 91 26.73 -24.68 -3.95
C THR A 91 26.20 -23.56 -3.05
N SER A 92 26.89 -23.25 -1.95
CA SER A 92 26.50 -22.14 -1.07
C SER A 92 26.56 -20.78 -1.76
N LEU A 93 27.57 -20.53 -2.61
CA LEU A 93 27.64 -19.32 -3.43
C LEU A 93 26.49 -19.23 -4.43
N ALA A 94 26.15 -20.35 -5.09
CA ALA A 94 25.06 -20.39 -6.05
C ALA A 94 23.69 -20.17 -5.38
N ILE A 95 23.41 -20.83 -4.25
CA ILE A 95 22.19 -20.63 -3.46
C ILE A 95 22.10 -19.19 -2.96
N ALA A 96 23.19 -18.64 -2.41
CA ALA A 96 23.22 -17.25 -1.97
C ALA A 96 22.92 -16.26 -3.11
N THR A 97 23.45 -16.53 -4.30
CA THR A 97 23.17 -15.77 -5.51
C THR A 97 21.68 -15.86 -5.87
N GLY A 98 21.11 -17.07 -5.86
CA GLY A 98 19.69 -17.32 -6.12
C GLY A 98 18.77 -16.54 -5.19
N ASN A 99 18.95 -16.70 -3.88
CA ASN A 99 18.13 -16.03 -2.87
C ASN A 99 18.24 -14.49 -2.95
N THR A 100 19.44 -14.00 -3.28
CA THR A 100 19.67 -12.55 -3.43
C THR A 100 18.96 -12.02 -4.69
N LEU A 101 19.12 -12.70 -5.83
CA LEU A 101 18.48 -12.32 -7.09
C LEU A 101 16.95 -12.42 -7.01
N GLU A 102 16.42 -13.44 -6.35
CA GLU A 102 14.98 -13.60 -6.08
C GLU A 102 14.42 -12.33 -5.42
N SER A 103 15.03 -11.89 -4.32
CA SER A 103 14.58 -10.70 -3.57
C SER A 103 14.80 -9.40 -4.35
N LEU A 104 15.91 -9.28 -5.09
CA LEU A 104 16.24 -8.12 -5.92
C LEU A 104 15.24 -7.96 -7.07
N VAL A 105 15.02 -9.02 -7.86
CA VAL A 105 14.10 -9.02 -9.01
C VAL A 105 12.66 -8.84 -8.53
N GLY A 106 12.27 -9.52 -7.45
CA GLY A 106 10.96 -9.36 -6.83
C GLY A 106 10.70 -7.90 -6.46
N ALA A 107 11.59 -7.29 -5.68
CA ALA A 107 11.45 -5.90 -5.25
C ALA A 107 11.51 -4.92 -6.44
N TYR A 108 12.38 -5.16 -7.42
CA TYR A 108 12.50 -4.32 -8.62
C TYR A 108 11.19 -4.26 -9.41
N LEU A 109 10.59 -5.42 -9.71
CA LEU A 109 9.34 -5.50 -10.45
C LEU A 109 8.16 -4.93 -9.65
N ILE A 110 8.14 -5.13 -8.33
CA ILE A 110 7.11 -4.58 -7.45
C ILE A 110 7.17 -3.04 -7.44
N ASN A 111 8.36 -2.47 -7.27
CA ASN A 111 8.57 -1.02 -7.23
C ASN A 111 8.36 -0.36 -8.60
N GLN A 112 8.68 -1.04 -9.70
CA GLN A 112 8.36 -0.52 -11.03
C GLN A 112 6.84 -0.48 -11.29
N SER A 113 6.11 -1.45 -10.74
CA SER A 113 4.68 -1.63 -11.01
C SER A 113 3.74 -0.93 -10.04
N SER A 114 4.28 -0.35 -8.96
CA SER A 114 3.55 0.30 -7.87
C SER A 114 4.18 1.67 -7.63
N ASP A 115 3.38 2.74 -7.59
CA ASP A 115 3.89 4.07 -7.21
C ASP A 115 4.41 4.01 -5.76
N ASP A 116 5.72 4.11 -5.57
CA ASP A 116 6.51 4.23 -4.33
C ASP A 116 5.86 3.73 -3.01
N CYS A 117 6.37 2.61 -2.47
CA CYS A 117 6.05 2.05 -1.13
C CYS A 117 4.58 1.70 -0.83
N SER A 118 3.66 1.89 -1.78
CA SER A 118 2.21 1.67 -1.61
C SER A 118 1.73 0.27 -2.04
N THR A 119 2.63 -0.71 -2.15
CA THR A 119 2.33 -2.04 -2.72
C THR A 119 1.11 -2.70 -2.06
N PHE A 120 0.94 -2.56 -0.75
CA PHE A 120 -0.19 -3.16 -0.02
C PHE A 120 -1.35 -2.19 0.22
N ASP A 121 -1.24 -0.93 -0.20
CA ASP A 121 -2.30 0.08 -0.02
C ASP A 121 -3.47 -0.11 -0.98
N THR A 122 -3.24 -0.72 -2.15
CA THR A 122 -4.27 -0.94 -3.17
C THR A 122 -4.49 -2.42 -3.43
N PRO A 123 -5.71 -2.85 -3.79
CA PRO A 123 -5.96 -4.25 -4.16
C PRO A 123 -5.13 -4.70 -5.36
N GLY A 124 -4.97 -3.80 -6.34
CA GLY A 124 -4.14 -4.04 -7.52
C GLY A 124 -2.68 -4.29 -7.15
N GLY A 125 -2.13 -3.54 -6.19
CA GLY A 125 -0.77 -3.75 -5.68
C GLY A 125 -0.59 -5.12 -5.03
N VAL A 126 -1.56 -5.58 -4.21
CA VAL A 126 -1.54 -6.92 -3.58
C VAL A 126 -1.52 -8.03 -4.62
N VAL A 127 -2.37 -7.93 -5.66
CA VAL A 127 -2.44 -8.96 -6.72
C VAL A 127 -1.16 -8.97 -7.55
N LYS A 128 -0.63 -7.79 -7.93
CA LYS A 128 0.66 -7.68 -8.64
C LYS A 128 1.80 -8.28 -7.82
N PHE A 129 1.87 -7.95 -6.53
CA PHE A 129 2.83 -8.53 -5.59
C PHE A 129 2.78 -10.07 -5.63
N ALA A 130 1.58 -10.65 -5.52
CA ALA A 130 1.42 -12.10 -5.55
C ALA A 130 1.90 -12.71 -6.88
N LEU A 131 1.50 -12.13 -8.02
CA LEU A 131 1.92 -12.61 -9.35
C LEU A 131 3.44 -12.53 -9.56
N ILE A 132 4.08 -11.47 -9.08
CA ILE A 132 5.53 -11.29 -9.13
C ILE A 132 6.24 -12.32 -8.25
N CYS A 133 5.70 -12.62 -7.07
CA CYS A 133 6.27 -13.66 -6.21
C CYS A 133 6.18 -15.04 -6.87
N VAL A 134 5.04 -15.39 -7.48
CA VAL A 134 4.79 -16.72 -8.07
C VAL A 134 5.74 -17.04 -9.22
N ILE A 135 5.98 -16.08 -10.13
CA ILE A 135 6.66 -16.34 -11.40
C ILE A 135 8.08 -15.77 -11.41
N PRO A 136 8.31 -14.45 -11.57
CA PRO A 136 9.65 -13.94 -11.84
C PRO A 136 10.58 -13.94 -10.63
N SER A 137 10.08 -14.01 -9.40
CA SER A 137 10.91 -13.93 -8.19
C SER A 137 11.37 -15.32 -7.72
N THR A 138 10.48 -16.14 -7.17
CA THR A 138 10.86 -17.37 -6.43
C THR A 138 11.41 -18.47 -7.32
N VAL A 139 11.07 -18.47 -8.62
CA VAL A 139 11.62 -19.40 -9.61
C VAL A 139 13.13 -19.25 -9.75
N ILE A 140 13.68 -18.04 -9.57
CA ILE A 140 15.13 -17.78 -9.70
C ILE A 140 15.89 -18.55 -8.62
N SER A 141 15.45 -18.42 -7.36
CA SER A 141 16.05 -19.12 -6.21
C SER A 141 15.98 -20.64 -6.38
N ALA A 142 14.78 -21.19 -6.65
CA ALA A 142 14.61 -22.62 -6.84
C ALA A 142 15.47 -23.18 -7.99
N THR A 143 15.58 -22.44 -9.09
CA THR A 143 16.37 -22.87 -10.26
C THR A 143 17.87 -22.85 -9.97
N LEU A 144 18.40 -21.77 -9.38
CA LEU A 144 19.82 -21.67 -9.06
C LEU A 144 20.22 -22.60 -7.91
N GLY A 145 19.38 -22.72 -6.89
CA GLY A 145 19.59 -23.61 -5.75
C GLY A 145 19.63 -25.07 -6.19
N VAL A 146 18.52 -25.59 -6.72
CA VAL A 146 18.42 -27.01 -7.11
C VAL A 146 19.31 -27.35 -8.30
N GLY A 147 19.47 -26.43 -9.25
CA GLY A 147 20.42 -26.57 -10.35
C GLY A 147 21.86 -26.74 -9.85
N SER A 148 22.29 -25.93 -8.87
CA SER A 148 23.64 -26.05 -8.31
C SER A 148 23.86 -27.36 -7.55
N LEU A 149 22.85 -27.82 -6.79
CA LEU A 149 22.92 -29.09 -6.06
C LEU A 149 23.02 -30.28 -7.00
N SER A 150 22.27 -30.26 -8.10
CA SER A 150 22.27 -31.33 -9.10
C SER A 150 23.57 -31.37 -9.90
N LEU A 151 24.10 -30.20 -10.29
CA LEU A 151 25.40 -30.09 -10.97
C LEU A 151 26.58 -30.50 -10.09
N ALA A 152 26.49 -30.24 -8.78
CA ALA A 152 27.52 -30.62 -7.83
C ALA A 152 27.40 -32.09 -7.34
N GLY A 153 26.41 -32.84 -7.82
CA GLY A 153 26.21 -34.25 -7.46
C GLY A 153 25.61 -34.50 -6.08
N TYR A 154 25.03 -33.47 -5.43
CA TYR A 154 24.33 -33.61 -4.15
C TYR A 154 22.85 -33.99 -4.31
N ALA A 155 22.29 -33.87 -5.51
CA ALA A 155 20.92 -34.27 -5.83
C ALA A 155 20.89 -34.98 -7.19
N ASP A 156 20.14 -36.08 -7.27
CA ASP A 156 19.96 -36.81 -8.53
C ASP A 156 19.05 -36.03 -9.49
N TRP A 157 19.41 -36.04 -10.77
CA TRP A 157 18.63 -35.36 -11.82
C TRP A 157 17.21 -35.92 -11.98
N SER A 158 16.98 -37.18 -11.58
CA SER A 158 15.64 -37.77 -11.55
C SER A 158 14.72 -37.08 -10.54
N ASP A 159 15.28 -36.60 -9.43
CA ASP A 159 14.54 -35.95 -8.35
C ASP A 159 14.44 -34.43 -8.52
N PHE A 160 15.11 -33.87 -9.53
CA PHE A 160 15.18 -32.43 -9.80
C PHE A 160 13.81 -31.77 -9.73
N ARG A 161 12.80 -32.32 -10.43
CA ARG A 161 11.45 -31.75 -10.46
C ARG A 161 10.81 -31.74 -9.07
N SER A 162 10.98 -32.82 -8.32
CA SER A 162 10.42 -32.96 -6.97
C SER A 162 11.03 -31.94 -6.01
N ILE A 163 12.36 -31.86 -6.00
CA ILE A 163 13.11 -30.94 -5.14
C ILE A 163 12.84 -29.49 -5.53
N TRP A 164 12.86 -29.18 -6.83
CA TRP A 164 12.55 -27.85 -7.37
C TRP A 164 11.14 -27.39 -7.01
N THR A 165 10.13 -28.26 -7.16
CA THR A 165 8.75 -27.92 -6.80
C THR A 165 8.62 -27.63 -5.31
N THR A 166 9.24 -28.45 -4.45
CA THR A 166 9.22 -28.24 -2.99
C THR A 166 9.91 -26.94 -2.60
N TRP A 167 11.06 -26.64 -3.20
CA TRP A 167 11.82 -25.42 -2.96
C TRP A 167 11.03 -24.18 -3.35
N TRP A 168 10.49 -24.17 -4.58
CA TRP A 168 9.67 -23.07 -5.10
C TRP A 168 8.43 -22.82 -4.23
N MET A 169 7.77 -23.87 -3.73
CA MET A 169 6.62 -23.74 -2.83
C MET A 169 6.99 -23.08 -1.50
N GLY A 170 8.11 -23.49 -0.91
CA GLY A 170 8.61 -22.93 0.35
C GLY A 170 8.94 -21.44 0.22
N ASP A 171 9.67 -21.07 -0.82
CA ASP A 171 10.04 -19.68 -1.12
C ASP A 171 8.80 -18.82 -1.37
N LEU A 172 7.85 -19.32 -2.19
CA LEU A 172 6.61 -18.61 -2.47
C LEU A 172 5.74 -18.41 -1.23
N ALA A 173 5.58 -19.44 -0.41
CA ALA A 173 4.85 -19.32 0.85
C ALA A 173 5.53 -18.34 1.81
N GLY A 174 6.86 -18.36 1.88
CA GLY A 174 7.66 -17.40 2.63
C GLY A 174 7.41 -15.97 2.17
N ALA A 175 7.49 -15.72 0.86
CA ALA A 175 7.22 -14.41 0.27
C ALA A 175 5.80 -13.91 0.60
N LEU A 176 4.77 -14.73 0.36
CA LEU A 176 3.37 -14.32 0.50
C LEU A 176 2.92 -14.11 1.94
N VAL A 177 3.52 -14.80 2.90
CA VAL A 177 3.10 -14.75 4.31
C VAL A 177 3.96 -13.75 5.10
N ILE A 178 5.28 -13.82 4.95
CA ILE A 178 6.22 -13.07 5.80
C ILE A 178 6.41 -11.64 5.29
N THR A 179 6.50 -11.43 3.98
CA THR A 179 6.72 -10.08 3.41
C THR A 179 5.64 -9.08 3.81
N PRO A 180 4.33 -9.32 3.57
CA PRO A 180 3.31 -8.35 3.94
C PRO A 180 3.24 -8.12 5.45
N ALA A 181 3.48 -9.16 6.26
CA ALA A 181 3.51 -9.00 7.71
C ALA A 181 4.62 -8.04 8.16
N ILE A 182 5.85 -8.19 7.65
CA ILE A 182 6.96 -7.30 8.01
C ILE A 182 6.70 -5.89 7.48
N VAL A 183 6.29 -5.74 6.22
CA VAL A 183 6.08 -4.43 5.59
C VAL A 183 4.99 -3.65 6.31
N LEU A 184 3.80 -4.24 6.51
CA LEU A 184 2.66 -3.55 7.12
C LEU A 184 2.87 -3.20 8.60
N TRP A 185 3.63 -4.00 9.34
CA TRP A 185 4.01 -3.66 10.71
C TRP A 185 5.07 -2.55 10.78
N SER A 186 5.83 -2.35 9.71
CA SER A 186 6.89 -1.34 9.63
C SER A 186 6.39 0.00 9.11
N THR A 187 5.37 0.01 8.24
CA THR A 187 4.81 1.22 7.62
C THR A 187 3.61 1.81 8.37
N ASP A 188 2.82 0.98 9.07
CA ASP A 188 1.69 1.43 9.90
C ASP A 188 2.04 1.32 11.39
N PRO A 189 2.61 2.39 12.00
CA PRO A 189 3.03 2.36 13.40
C PRO A 189 1.83 2.03 14.30
N PRO A 190 2.00 1.18 15.31
CA PRO A 190 0.90 0.81 16.20
C PRO A 190 0.24 2.06 16.79
N ARG A 191 -1.08 2.20 16.66
CA ARG A 191 -1.88 3.09 17.52
C ARG A 191 -2.07 2.48 18.92
N TRP A 192 -1.02 1.87 19.47
CA TRP A 192 -0.92 1.27 20.80
C TRP A 192 -1.42 2.12 21.97
N LEU A 193 -1.62 3.43 21.76
CA LEU A 193 -2.18 4.32 22.78
C LEU A 193 -3.71 4.21 22.94
N GLU A 194 -4.43 3.63 21.99
CA GLU A 194 -5.89 3.43 22.12
C GLU A 194 -6.23 2.03 22.65
N ARG A 195 -6.51 1.93 23.96
CA ARG A 195 -6.92 0.68 24.64
C ARG A 195 -8.06 -0.06 23.91
N ARG A 196 -8.95 0.68 23.25
CA ARG A 196 -10.07 0.13 22.49
C ARG A 196 -9.62 -0.62 21.24
N GLU A 197 -8.65 -0.09 20.49
CA GLU A 197 -8.14 -0.75 19.29
C GLU A 197 -7.36 -2.02 19.66
N LEU A 198 -6.54 -1.97 20.72
CA LEU A 198 -5.83 -3.15 21.24
C LEU A 198 -6.78 -4.27 21.66
N PHE A 199 -7.86 -3.93 22.37
CA PHE A 199 -8.86 -4.93 22.76
C PHE A 199 -9.51 -5.58 21.54
N GLN A 200 -9.90 -4.79 20.52
CA GLN A 200 -10.52 -5.31 19.30
C GLN A 200 -9.58 -6.22 18.50
N SER A 201 -8.30 -5.87 18.35
CA SER A 201 -7.30 -6.74 17.70
C SER A 201 -7.05 -8.01 18.52
N SER A 202 -7.06 -7.92 19.85
CA SER A 202 -6.86 -9.09 20.72
C SER A 202 -7.98 -10.11 20.58
N VAL A 203 -9.24 -9.67 20.51
CA VAL A 203 -10.40 -10.57 20.33
C VAL A 203 -10.29 -11.36 19.03
N ILE A 204 -9.92 -10.72 17.93
CA ILE A 204 -9.82 -11.40 16.64
C ILE A 204 -8.61 -12.32 16.56
N TYR A 205 -7.49 -11.97 17.20
CA TYR A 205 -6.33 -12.86 17.32
C TYR A 205 -6.67 -14.10 18.16
N MET A 206 -7.38 -13.94 19.28
CA MET A 206 -7.86 -15.07 20.08
C MET A 206 -8.82 -15.96 19.29
N ALA A 207 -9.78 -15.37 18.57
CA ALA A 207 -10.67 -16.13 17.70
C ALA A 207 -9.90 -16.91 16.63
N THR A 208 -8.86 -16.30 16.05
CA THR A 208 -7.97 -16.92 15.06
C THR A 208 -7.20 -18.09 15.66
N ILE A 209 -6.67 -17.96 16.88
CA ILE A 209 -5.98 -19.04 17.59
C ILE A 209 -6.93 -20.19 17.85
N VAL A 210 -8.17 -19.93 18.28
CA VAL A 210 -9.18 -20.98 18.49
C VAL A 210 -9.49 -21.71 17.18
N VAL A 211 -9.72 -20.98 16.08
CA VAL A 211 -9.92 -21.58 14.76
C VAL A 211 -8.69 -22.40 14.34
N GLY A 212 -7.49 -21.86 14.56
CA GLY A 212 -6.22 -22.50 14.30
C GLY A 212 -6.08 -23.85 15.01
N LEU A 213 -6.39 -23.87 16.31
CA LEU A 213 -6.35 -25.07 17.14
C LEU A 213 -7.41 -26.09 16.70
N VAL A 214 -8.64 -25.66 16.49
CA VAL A 214 -9.73 -26.55 16.11
C VAL A 214 -9.49 -27.18 14.73
N ALA A 215 -9.08 -26.39 13.74
CA ALA A 215 -8.94 -26.86 12.36
C ALA A 215 -7.62 -27.57 12.08
N PHE A 216 -6.50 -27.11 12.64
CA PHE A 216 -5.16 -27.56 12.23
C PHE A 216 -4.34 -28.23 13.34
N SER A 217 -4.78 -28.21 14.60
CA SER A 217 -3.96 -28.75 15.70
C SER A 217 -3.75 -30.27 15.59
N PRO A 218 -2.52 -30.76 15.83
CA PRO A 218 -2.25 -32.19 15.94
C PRO A 218 -2.80 -32.83 17.22
N LEU A 219 -3.20 -32.03 18.22
CA LEU A 219 -3.62 -32.52 19.54
C LEU A 219 -5.00 -33.18 19.53
N LEU A 220 -5.75 -33.00 18.45
CA LEU A 220 -7.06 -33.58 18.24
C LEU A 220 -6.94 -34.55 17.06
N GLU A 221 -7.74 -35.61 17.04
CA GLU A 221 -7.76 -36.56 15.94
C GLU A 221 -8.29 -35.90 14.66
N GLN A 222 -7.68 -36.19 13.51
CA GLN A 222 -8.16 -35.69 12.22
C GLN A 222 -9.20 -36.63 11.63
N THR A 223 -10.41 -36.10 11.45
CA THR A 223 -11.53 -36.79 10.80
C THR A 223 -11.92 -36.03 9.53
N PRO A 224 -12.57 -36.67 8.55
CA PRO A 224 -13.00 -36.00 7.31
C PRO A 224 -13.85 -34.74 7.57
N THR A 225 -14.71 -34.77 8.59
CA THR A 225 -15.53 -33.63 9.02
C THR A 225 -14.70 -32.50 9.62
N ARG A 226 -13.68 -32.84 10.43
CA ARG A 226 -12.76 -31.86 11.01
C ARG A 226 -11.89 -31.19 9.96
N SER A 227 -11.44 -31.93 8.94
CA SER A 227 -10.68 -31.37 7.82
C SER A 227 -11.44 -30.25 7.12
N SER A 228 -12.77 -30.33 7.04
CA SER A 228 -13.62 -29.26 6.51
C SER A 228 -13.66 -28.00 7.40
N LEU A 229 -13.28 -28.08 8.67
CA LEU A 229 -13.21 -26.90 9.55
C LEU A 229 -12.09 -25.93 9.14
N ALA A 230 -11.16 -26.34 8.28
CA ALA A 230 -10.18 -25.43 7.68
C ALA A 230 -10.86 -24.25 6.94
N PHE A 231 -12.09 -24.43 6.42
CA PHE A 231 -12.87 -23.34 5.82
C PHE A 231 -13.26 -22.24 6.82
N LEU A 232 -13.29 -22.53 8.13
CA LEU A 232 -13.56 -21.52 9.16
C LEU A 232 -12.47 -20.44 9.24
N ALA A 233 -11.28 -20.70 8.68
CA ALA A 233 -10.21 -19.72 8.56
C ALA A 233 -10.65 -18.42 7.86
N ILE A 234 -11.65 -18.49 6.97
CA ILE A 234 -12.19 -17.32 6.27
C ILE A 234 -12.86 -16.32 7.21
N LEU A 235 -13.43 -16.77 8.33
CA LEU A 235 -14.21 -15.93 9.24
C LEU A 235 -13.36 -14.85 9.92
N PRO A 236 -12.26 -15.17 10.65
CA PRO A 236 -11.41 -14.14 11.22
C PRO A 236 -10.71 -13.30 10.14
N LEU A 237 -10.37 -13.86 8.98
CA LEU A 237 -9.76 -13.09 7.87
C LEU A 237 -10.72 -12.04 7.32
N MET A 238 -11.96 -12.43 7.03
CA MET A 238 -12.97 -11.52 6.50
C MET A 238 -13.35 -10.45 7.54
N TRP A 239 -13.44 -10.83 8.82
CA TRP A 239 -13.66 -9.86 9.89
C TRP A 239 -12.50 -8.85 9.93
N ALA A 240 -11.25 -9.30 9.91
CA ALA A 240 -10.09 -8.41 9.90
C ALA A 240 -10.09 -7.48 8.69
N ALA A 241 -10.28 -8.03 7.49
CA ALA A 241 -10.25 -7.26 6.25
C ALA A 241 -11.35 -6.18 6.18
N LEU A 242 -12.56 -6.47 6.68
CA LEU A 242 -13.70 -5.54 6.62
C LEU A 242 -13.72 -4.50 7.74
N ARG A 243 -13.28 -4.87 8.94
CA ARG A 243 -13.45 -4.06 10.15
C ARG A 243 -12.15 -3.48 10.69
N ARG A 244 -11.02 -4.16 10.49
CA ARG A 244 -9.70 -3.78 11.01
C ARG A 244 -8.82 -3.18 9.92
N ASN A 245 -7.51 -3.17 10.14
CA ASN A 245 -6.49 -2.65 9.23
C ASN A 245 -5.77 -3.79 8.50
N GLN A 246 -5.07 -3.47 7.41
CA GLN A 246 -4.29 -4.45 6.61
C GLN A 246 -3.28 -5.21 7.47
N ARG A 247 -2.68 -4.56 8.47
CA ARG A 247 -1.77 -5.17 9.44
C ARG A 247 -2.40 -6.31 10.23
N ASP A 248 -3.62 -6.14 10.73
CA ASP A 248 -4.33 -7.18 11.47
C ASP A 248 -4.63 -8.36 10.54
N THR A 249 -5.05 -8.07 9.31
CA THR A 249 -5.31 -9.07 8.27
C THR A 249 -4.06 -9.90 7.93
N ALA A 250 -2.90 -9.25 7.73
CA ALA A 250 -1.62 -9.93 7.50
C ALA A 250 -1.21 -10.81 8.68
N THR A 251 -1.41 -10.32 9.91
CA THR A 251 -1.08 -11.05 11.14
C THR A 251 -1.95 -12.31 11.29
N ILE A 252 -3.24 -12.21 11.00
CA ILE A 252 -4.17 -13.35 11.04
C ILE A 252 -3.82 -14.38 9.97
N ALA A 253 -3.50 -13.94 8.75
CA ALA A 253 -3.05 -14.81 7.68
C ALA A 253 -1.74 -15.54 8.05
N LEU A 254 -0.80 -14.84 8.71
CA LEU A 254 0.43 -15.43 9.26
C LEU A 254 0.13 -16.48 10.33
N LEU A 255 -0.72 -16.17 11.31
CA LEU A 255 -1.09 -17.10 12.38
C LEU A 255 -1.73 -18.38 11.83
N LEU A 256 -2.71 -18.24 10.93
CA LEU A 256 -3.37 -19.37 10.27
C LEU A 256 -2.39 -20.21 9.45
N SER A 257 -1.47 -19.55 8.73
CA SER A 257 -0.40 -20.23 7.99
C SER A 257 0.52 -21.02 8.93
N CYS A 258 0.90 -20.45 10.08
CA CYS A 258 1.70 -21.17 11.09
C CYS A 258 0.99 -22.39 11.65
N PHE A 259 -0.31 -22.30 11.95
CA PHE A 259 -1.12 -23.45 12.39
C PHE A 259 -1.24 -24.52 11.31
N ALA A 260 -1.48 -24.11 10.05
CA ALA A 260 -1.57 -25.02 8.92
C ALA A 260 -0.24 -25.75 8.66
N VAL A 261 0.89 -25.03 8.73
CA VAL A 261 2.24 -25.62 8.67
C VAL A 261 2.43 -26.61 9.80
N TRP A 262 2.14 -26.21 11.04
CA TRP A 262 2.33 -27.05 12.22
C TRP A 262 1.55 -28.37 12.13
N GLY A 263 0.28 -28.33 11.73
CA GLY A 263 -0.52 -29.54 11.51
C GLY A 263 0.02 -30.41 10.38
N THR A 264 0.49 -29.79 9.29
CA THR A 264 1.01 -30.53 8.12
C THR A 264 2.31 -31.24 8.43
N ILE A 265 3.28 -30.59 9.08
CA ILE A 265 4.59 -31.19 9.40
C ILE A 265 4.48 -32.29 10.46
N THR A 266 3.48 -32.22 11.34
CA THR A 266 3.22 -33.24 12.37
C THR A 266 2.38 -34.41 11.87
N ASN A 267 2.08 -34.47 10.56
CA ASN A 267 1.24 -35.50 9.93
C ASN A 267 -0.18 -35.60 10.54
N ALA A 268 -0.70 -34.50 11.09
CA ALA A 268 -2.00 -34.47 11.76
C ALA A 268 -2.83 -33.23 11.38
N GLY A 269 -2.63 -32.72 10.16
CA GLY A 269 -3.34 -31.57 9.60
C GLY A 269 -4.24 -31.95 8.40
N PRO A 270 -5.17 -31.07 8.01
CA PRO A 270 -6.14 -31.33 6.92
C PRO A 270 -5.49 -31.50 5.55
N PHE A 271 -4.26 -31.01 5.39
CA PHE A 271 -3.53 -31.00 4.12
C PHE A 271 -2.60 -32.21 3.96
N VAL A 272 -2.50 -33.10 4.95
CA VAL A 272 -1.63 -34.28 4.88
C VAL A 272 -2.14 -35.24 3.81
N ARG A 273 -1.24 -35.67 2.92
CA ARG A 273 -1.46 -36.63 1.83
C ARG A 273 -0.35 -37.68 1.81
N SER A 274 -0.48 -38.66 0.92
CA SER A 274 0.52 -39.73 0.76
C SER A 274 1.88 -39.22 0.30
N SER A 275 1.92 -38.14 -0.48
CA SER A 275 3.17 -37.49 -0.88
C SER A 275 3.33 -36.11 -0.22
N LEU A 276 4.57 -35.75 0.10
CA LEU A 276 4.90 -34.45 0.70
C LEU A 276 4.62 -33.30 -0.27
N ASN A 277 4.91 -33.48 -1.55
CA ASN A 277 4.63 -32.48 -2.58
C ASN A 277 3.13 -32.19 -2.69
N GLU A 278 2.26 -33.21 -2.62
CA GLU A 278 0.81 -32.99 -2.57
C GLU A 278 0.40 -32.24 -1.30
N SER A 279 0.99 -32.60 -0.15
CA SER A 279 0.71 -31.95 1.13
C SER A 279 1.10 -30.47 1.09
N PHE A 280 2.27 -30.15 0.55
CA PHE A 280 2.77 -28.77 0.43
C PHE A 280 2.04 -27.99 -0.65
N LEU A 281 1.63 -28.63 -1.74
CA LEU A 281 0.78 -27.99 -2.76
C LEU A 281 -0.56 -27.56 -2.17
N LEU A 282 -1.20 -28.42 -1.37
CA LEU A 282 -2.45 -28.08 -0.67
C LEU A 282 -2.24 -26.97 0.37
N LEU A 283 -1.15 -27.03 1.12
CA LEU A 283 -0.77 -25.97 2.07
C LEU A 283 -0.54 -24.64 1.35
N LEU A 284 0.18 -24.64 0.23
CA LEU A 284 0.42 -23.45 -0.60
C LEU A 284 -0.90 -22.90 -1.17
N ALA A 285 -1.77 -23.78 -1.67
CA ALA A 285 -3.09 -23.38 -2.16
C ALA A 285 -3.91 -22.71 -1.05
N PHE A 286 -3.87 -23.27 0.16
CA PHE A 286 -4.47 -22.63 1.33
C PHE A 286 -3.86 -21.26 1.60
N ILE A 287 -2.53 -21.14 1.68
CA ILE A 287 -1.80 -19.89 1.92
C ILE A 287 -2.18 -18.82 0.89
N ILE A 288 -2.18 -19.15 -0.41
CA ILE A 288 -2.59 -18.23 -1.47
C ILE A 288 -4.04 -17.79 -1.27
N SER A 289 -4.94 -18.74 -0.97
CA SER A 289 -6.37 -18.46 -0.78
C SER A 289 -6.67 -17.59 0.44
N VAL A 290 -5.85 -17.65 1.49
CA VAL A 290 -6.03 -16.82 2.69
C VAL A 290 -5.30 -15.49 2.59
N CYS A 291 -4.07 -15.45 2.09
CA CYS A 291 -3.24 -14.25 2.07
C CYS A 291 -3.71 -13.26 1.00
N VAL A 292 -3.81 -13.68 -0.26
CA VAL A 292 -4.01 -12.75 -1.38
C VAL A 292 -5.40 -12.09 -1.35
N PRO A 293 -6.52 -12.85 -1.26
CA PRO A 293 -7.85 -12.24 -1.24
C PRO A 293 -8.11 -11.41 0.01
N SER A 294 -7.66 -11.84 1.19
CA SER A 294 -7.91 -11.09 2.43
C SER A 294 -7.15 -9.78 2.45
N LEU A 295 -5.89 -9.75 2.02
CA LEU A 295 -5.09 -8.52 1.91
C LEU A 295 -5.66 -7.60 0.84
N ALA A 296 -6.05 -8.12 -0.32
CA ALA A 296 -6.68 -7.33 -1.37
C ALA A 296 -8.01 -6.71 -0.91
N LEU A 297 -8.85 -7.48 -0.21
CA LEU A 297 -10.10 -6.99 0.38
C LEU A 297 -9.82 -5.92 1.45
N SER A 298 -8.82 -6.14 2.30
CA SER A 298 -8.45 -5.17 3.33
C SER A 298 -7.94 -3.85 2.72
N ALA A 299 -7.16 -3.94 1.64
CA ALA A 299 -6.72 -2.78 0.87
C ALA A 299 -7.89 -2.04 0.21
N GLU A 300 -8.86 -2.75 -0.38
CA GLU A 300 -10.05 -2.14 -0.97
C GLU A 300 -10.85 -1.36 0.09
N VAL A 301 -11.05 -1.96 1.26
CA VAL A 301 -11.74 -1.32 2.38
C VAL A 301 -10.97 -0.09 2.87
N ALA A 302 -9.64 -0.15 2.92
CA ALA A 302 -8.79 0.98 3.32
C ALA A 302 -8.91 2.13 2.31
N VAL A 303 -8.80 1.84 1.01
CA VAL A 303 -8.99 2.81 -0.08
C VAL A 303 -10.37 3.46 0.02
N ARG A 304 -11.43 2.66 0.16
CA ARG A 304 -12.80 3.16 0.28
C ARG A 304 -13.00 4.06 1.49
N ARG A 305 -12.40 3.74 2.64
CA ARG A 305 -12.45 4.59 3.84
C ARG A 305 -11.75 5.93 3.61
N ARG A 306 -10.55 5.93 3.03
CA ARG A 306 -9.80 7.16 2.69
C ARG A 306 -10.61 8.07 1.76
N TYR A 307 -11.25 7.52 0.74
CA TYR A 307 -12.14 8.28 -0.15
C TYR A 307 -13.35 8.88 0.60
N GLN A 308 -14.01 8.10 1.47
CA GLN A 308 -15.14 8.60 2.25
C GLN A 308 -14.75 9.72 3.21
N GLU A 309 -13.59 9.62 3.85
CA GLU A 309 -13.05 10.67 4.72
C GLU A 309 -12.72 11.93 3.94
N HIS A 310 -12.12 11.80 2.76
CA HIS A 310 -11.82 12.93 1.88
C HIS A 310 -13.08 13.65 1.39
N VAL A 311 -14.11 12.90 0.97
CA VAL A 311 -15.41 13.48 0.58
C VAL A 311 -16.06 14.21 1.76
N LYS A 312 -16.05 13.62 2.96
CA LYS A 312 -16.58 14.28 4.16
C LYS A 312 -15.83 15.56 4.51
N PHE A 313 -14.51 15.54 4.37
CA PHE A 313 -13.66 16.70 4.60
C PHE A 313 -14.02 17.84 3.62
N ILE A 314 -14.11 17.55 2.32
CA ILE A 314 -14.52 18.53 1.29
C ILE A 314 -15.92 19.07 1.59
N MET A 315 -16.87 18.21 1.96
CA MET A 315 -18.24 18.63 2.28
C MET A 315 -18.30 19.55 3.51
N HIS A 316 -17.50 19.26 4.54
CA HIS A 316 -17.41 20.12 5.72
C HIS A 316 -16.84 21.50 5.35
N GLU A 317 -15.78 21.52 4.56
CA GLU A 317 -15.14 22.75 4.09
C GLU A 317 -16.07 23.58 3.21
N LEU A 318 -16.80 22.94 2.28
CA LEU A 318 -17.80 23.60 1.45
C LEU A 318 -18.94 24.18 2.28
N SER A 319 -19.45 23.43 3.27
CA SER A 319 -20.50 23.92 4.18
C SER A 319 -20.04 25.12 4.99
N HIS A 320 -18.80 25.09 5.48
CA HIS A 320 -18.21 26.21 6.20
C HIS A 320 -18.06 27.44 5.28
N ARG A 321 -17.54 27.27 4.07
CA ARG A 321 -17.44 28.35 3.07
C ARG A 321 -18.80 28.94 2.70
N SER A 322 -19.81 28.10 2.49
CA SER A 322 -21.18 28.54 2.19
C SER A 322 -21.76 29.43 3.31
N LYS A 323 -21.56 29.06 4.58
CA LYS A 323 -21.99 29.89 5.74
C LYS A 323 -21.27 31.24 5.78
N ASN A 324 -19.98 31.27 5.44
CA ASN A 324 -19.23 32.51 5.35
C ASN A 324 -19.77 33.43 4.25
N LEU A 325 -20.05 32.89 3.07
CA LEU A 325 -20.66 33.65 1.96
C LEU A 325 -22.03 34.22 2.35
N LEU A 326 -22.89 33.41 3.00
CA LEU A 326 -24.19 33.88 3.48
C LEU A 326 -24.06 35.01 4.51
N SER A 327 -23.08 34.92 5.41
CA SER A 327 -22.81 35.97 6.39
C SER A 327 -22.37 37.28 5.73
N ILE A 328 -21.57 37.19 4.65
CA ILE A 328 -21.17 38.36 3.85
C ILE A 328 -22.40 38.96 3.15
N VAL A 329 -23.23 38.15 2.51
CA VAL A 329 -24.45 38.61 1.83
C VAL A 329 -25.42 39.26 2.83
N GLN A 330 -25.60 38.68 4.02
CA GLN A 330 -26.47 39.23 5.06
C GLN A 330 -25.90 40.55 5.63
N SER A 331 -24.59 40.62 5.86
CA SER A 331 -23.91 41.87 6.26
C SER A 331 -24.08 42.97 5.21
N MET A 332 -23.92 42.62 3.94
CA MET A 332 -24.12 43.52 2.80
C MET A 332 -25.56 44.05 2.73
N ALA A 333 -26.56 43.17 2.86
CA ALA A 333 -27.97 43.55 2.90
C ALA A 333 -28.25 44.52 4.06
N ASN A 334 -27.78 44.19 5.27
CA ASN A 334 -27.94 45.05 6.46
C ASN A 334 -27.27 46.41 6.28
N GLN A 335 -26.10 46.47 5.64
CA GLN A 335 -25.37 47.72 5.42
C GLN A 335 -26.09 48.62 4.40
N VAL A 336 -26.56 48.08 3.27
CA VAL A 336 -27.30 48.86 2.26
C VAL A 336 -28.62 49.35 2.85
N ALA A 337 -29.34 48.50 3.58
CA ALA A 337 -30.61 48.86 4.21
C ALA A 337 -30.48 50.05 5.18
N ARG A 338 -29.35 50.18 5.90
CA ARG A 338 -29.10 51.33 6.80
C ARG A 338 -28.81 52.64 6.07
N GLN A 339 -28.39 52.60 4.81
CA GLN A 339 -27.94 53.77 4.04
C GLN A 339 -29.02 54.33 3.10
N THR A 340 -30.05 53.55 2.78
CA THR A 340 -31.08 53.89 1.80
C THR A 340 -32.40 54.26 2.46
N LYS A 341 -33.13 55.23 1.89
CA LYS A 341 -34.41 55.72 2.43
C LYS A 341 -35.65 55.20 1.67
N SER A 342 -35.45 54.67 0.45
CA SER A 342 -36.49 54.07 -0.39
C SER A 342 -36.13 52.63 -0.71
N PHE A 343 -37.16 51.80 -0.96
CA PHE A 343 -36.99 50.42 -1.43
C PHE A 343 -36.26 50.36 -2.78
N ASP A 344 -36.53 51.30 -3.69
CA ASP A 344 -35.90 51.33 -5.02
C ASP A 344 -34.39 51.57 -4.92
N ASP A 345 -33.96 52.45 -4.02
CA ASP A 345 -32.54 52.73 -3.76
C ASP A 345 -31.85 51.52 -3.10
N PHE A 346 -32.54 50.84 -2.18
CA PHE A 346 -32.05 49.61 -1.55
C PHE A 346 -31.83 48.51 -2.58
N TYR A 347 -32.85 48.22 -3.40
CA TYR A 347 -32.81 47.17 -4.40
C TYR A 347 -31.68 47.42 -5.42
N ALA A 348 -31.58 48.66 -5.92
CA ALA A 348 -30.51 49.07 -6.83
C ALA A 348 -29.11 48.91 -6.21
N GLY A 349 -28.92 49.34 -4.96
CA GLY A 349 -27.63 49.27 -4.27
C GLY A 349 -27.21 47.85 -3.89
N PHE A 350 -28.14 47.05 -3.37
CA PHE A 350 -27.87 45.67 -2.96
C PHE A 350 -27.61 44.77 -4.16
N SER A 351 -28.46 44.84 -5.21
CA SER A 351 -28.27 44.05 -6.43
C SER A 351 -26.94 44.38 -7.11
N GLY A 352 -26.52 45.64 -7.13
CA GLY A 352 -25.22 46.03 -7.68
C GLY A 352 -24.04 45.46 -6.92
N ARG A 353 -24.07 45.50 -5.58
CA ARG A 353 -23.01 44.92 -4.74
C ARG A 353 -22.99 43.39 -4.77
N LEU A 354 -24.14 42.74 -4.84
CA LEU A 354 -24.24 41.28 -4.95
C LEU A 354 -23.68 40.79 -6.29
N CYS A 355 -23.92 41.52 -7.39
CA CYS A 355 -23.37 41.20 -8.70
C CYS A 355 -21.84 41.32 -8.71
N ALA A 356 -21.30 42.44 -8.21
CA ALA A 356 -19.85 42.63 -8.08
C ALA A 356 -19.18 41.58 -7.18
N PHE A 357 -19.89 41.12 -6.14
CA PHE A 357 -19.44 40.02 -5.28
C PHE A 357 -19.40 38.68 -6.02
N GLY A 358 -20.44 38.37 -6.82
CA GLY A 358 -20.45 37.18 -7.68
C GLY A 358 -19.28 37.16 -8.67
N GLU A 359 -19.01 38.28 -9.35
CA GLU A 359 -17.88 38.40 -10.28
C GLU A 359 -16.53 38.19 -9.59
N THR A 360 -16.35 38.74 -8.39
CA THR A 360 -15.13 38.52 -7.60
C THR A 360 -15.01 37.07 -7.16
N HIS A 361 -16.13 36.42 -6.84
CA HIS A 361 -16.17 35.01 -6.44
C HIS A 361 -15.83 34.08 -7.60
N ASP A 362 -16.35 34.34 -8.80
CA ASP A 362 -16.06 33.56 -10.00
C ASP A 362 -14.57 33.65 -10.37
N LEU A 363 -13.97 34.85 -10.33
CA LEU A 363 -12.53 35.04 -10.56
C LEU A 363 -11.64 34.28 -9.55
N LEU A 364 -12.08 34.17 -8.29
CA LEU A 364 -11.36 33.41 -7.26
C LEU A 364 -11.47 31.89 -7.45
N VAL A 365 -12.59 31.42 -7.99
CA VAL A 365 -12.82 30.00 -8.29
C VAL A 365 -12.04 29.58 -9.53
N GLU A 366 -12.03 30.40 -10.59
CA GLU A 366 -11.25 30.14 -11.81
C GLU A 366 -9.73 30.16 -11.58
N SER A 367 -9.25 30.91 -10.59
CA SER A 367 -7.83 30.95 -10.18
C SER A 367 -7.43 29.89 -9.15
N ASP A 368 -8.28 28.88 -8.93
CA ASP A 368 -8.04 27.75 -8.03
C ASP A 368 -7.61 28.18 -6.61
N TRP A 369 -8.15 29.33 -6.15
CA TRP A 369 -7.89 29.93 -4.85
C TRP A 369 -6.42 30.30 -4.55
N HIS A 370 -5.54 30.34 -5.56
CA HIS A 370 -4.12 30.72 -5.39
C HIS A 370 -3.91 32.25 -5.26
N GLY A 371 -5.00 33.01 -5.36
CA GLY A 371 -5.00 34.48 -5.31
C GLY A 371 -5.00 35.09 -6.71
N ALA A 372 -5.74 36.18 -6.90
CA ALA A 372 -5.81 36.92 -8.16
C ALA A 372 -4.86 38.13 -8.12
N ASP A 373 -4.17 38.41 -9.23
CA ASP A 373 -3.34 39.62 -9.35
C ASP A 373 -4.23 40.87 -9.29
N ILE A 374 -3.84 41.84 -8.46
CA ILE A 374 -4.56 43.11 -8.28
C ILE A 374 -4.76 43.85 -9.61
N ARG A 375 -3.83 43.71 -10.57
CA ARG A 375 -3.97 44.33 -11.90
C ARG A 375 -5.09 43.71 -12.74
N GLU A 376 -5.31 42.41 -12.58
CA GLU A 376 -6.35 41.67 -13.30
C GLU A 376 -7.75 41.97 -12.75
N LEU A 377 -7.85 42.10 -11.42
CA LEU A 377 -9.05 42.58 -10.71
C LEU A 377 -9.46 44.02 -11.08
N ILE A 378 -8.49 44.89 -11.38
CA ILE A 378 -8.76 46.27 -11.81
C ILE A 378 -9.20 46.31 -13.28
N ARG A 379 -8.58 45.52 -14.17
CA ARG A 379 -8.97 45.47 -15.60
C ARG A 379 -10.37 44.91 -15.85
N THR A 380 -10.75 43.84 -15.16
CA THR A 380 -12.09 43.24 -15.31
C THR A 380 -13.20 44.19 -14.86
N ARG A 381 -12.92 45.05 -13.87
CA ARG A 381 -13.86 46.06 -13.37
C ARG A 381 -14.09 47.21 -14.35
N ASP A 382 -13.09 47.54 -15.17
CA ASP A 382 -13.13 48.63 -16.16
C ASP A 382 -13.80 48.17 -17.47
N GLU A 383 -13.47 46.95 -17.95
CA GLU A 383 -13.98 46.43 -19.23
C GLU A 383 -15.46 45.95 -19.16
N ARG A 384 -15.93 45.42 -18.01
CA ARG A 384 -17.31 44.90 -17.85
C ARG A 384 -18.30 45.87 -17.18
N GLY A 385 -17.79 46.89 -16.48
CA GLY A 385 -18.61 47.95 -15.89
C GLY A 385 -19.34 48.80 -16.94
N GLU A 386 -18.74 48.98 -18.12
CA GLU A 386 -19.35 49.70 -19.23
C GLU A 386 -20.49 48.91 -19.91
N THR A 387 -20.38 47.58 -19.99
CA THR A 387 -21.37 46.73 -20.68
C THR A 387 -22.72 46.68 -19.94
N TRP A 388 -22.72 46.74 -18.60
CA TRP A 388 -23.95 46.74 -17.80
C TRP A 388 -24.54 48.14 -17.57
N CYS A 389 -23.72 49.20 -17.54
CA CYS A 389 -24.23 50.58 -17.59
C CYS A 389 -24.98 50.86 -18.90
N ALA A 390 -24.54 50.25 -20.01
CA ALA A 390 -25.26 50.29 -21.30
C ALA A 390 -26.60 49.52 -21.28
N LEU A 391 -26.70 48.38 -20.58
CA LEU A 391 -27.97 47.63 -20.43
C LEU A 391 -28.97 48.34 -19.50
N ARG A 392 -28.50 49.06 -18.48
CA ARG A 392 -29.36 49.84 -17.56
C ARG A 392 -29.96 51.08 -18.23
N THR A 393 -29.24 51.71 -19.14
CA THR A 393 -29.76 52.82 -19.97
C THR A 393 -30.76 52.34 -21.03
N TYR A 394 -30.64 51.10 -21.51
CA TYR A 394 -31.58 50.52 -22.48
C TYR A 394 -32.96 50.20 -21.86
N ARG A 395 -32.99 49.66 -20.63
CA ARG A 395 -34.27 49.26 -19.98
C ARG A 395 -35.05 50.45 -19.39
N CYS A 396 -34.38 51.55 -19.00
CA CYS A 396 -35.06 52.78 -18.56
C CYS A 396 -35.63 53.63 -19.71
N ARG A 397 -35.11 53.53 -20.96
CA ARG A 397 -35.69 54.26 -22.11
C ARG A 397 -36.97 53.66 -22.67
N GLN A 398 -37.25 52.37 -22.42
CA GLN A 398 -38.46 51.73 -22.93
C GLN A 398 -39.73 52.05 -22.14
N HIS A 399 -39.65 52.65 -20.95
CA HIS A 399 -40.82 53.06 -20.18
C HIS A 399 -41.27 54.51 -20.45
N SER A 400 -40.49 55.32 -21.18
CA SER A 400 -40.79 56.73 -21.45
C SER A 400 -41.15 57.06 -22.90
N MET A 401 -41.30 56.08 -23.79
CA MET A 401 -41.76 56.32 -25.17
C MET A 401 -42.80 55.27 -25.55
N GLY A 402 -44.07 55.66 -25.43
CA GLY A 402 -45.15 55.04 -26.18
C GLY A 402 -45.02 55.41 -27.65
N ALA A 403 -45.06 54.40 -28.52
CA ALA A 403 -45.36 54.37 -29.96
C ALA A 403 -44.42 53.39 -30.67
N GLY A 404 -45.00 52.43 -31.38
CA GLY A 404 -44.33 51.20 -31.81
C GLY A 404 -43.28 51.35 -32.89
N CYS A 405 -42.35 50.38 -32.93
CA CYS A 405 -41.82 49.82 -34.16
C CYS A 405 -41.16 48.46 -33.91
N ARG A 406 -41.15 47.61 -34.94
CA ARG A 406 -40.86 46.18 -34.95
C ARG A 406 -39.35 45.85 -34.84
N SER A 407 -39.08 44.64 -34.35
CA SER A 407 -37.96 43.73 -34.70
C SER A 407 -36.52 44.25 -34.75
N ALA A 408 -35.70 43.85 -33.76
CA ALA A 408 -34.30 43.47 -33.98
C ALA A 408 -33.77 42.67 -32.76
N GLN A 409 -33.53 41.38 -32.94
CA GLN A 409 -32.59 40.60 -32.12
C GLN A 409 -31.16 40.90 -32.58
N PRO A 410 -30.16 40.81 -31.68
CA PRO A 410 -28.87 40.26 -32.12
C PRO A 410 -28.40 39.11 -31.22
N ALA A 411 -28.29 37.95 -31.87
CA ALA A 411 -27.22 36.96 -31.86
C ALA A 411 -26.35 36.79 -30.59
N PHE A 412 -26.68 35.75 -29.81
CA PHE A 412 -25.72 34.98 -29.01
C PHE A 412 -25.22 33.81 -29.88
N ALA A 413 -23.96 33.80 -30.29
CA ALA A 413 -23.28 32.57 -30.72
C ALA A 413 -21.75 32.74 -30.84
N HIS A 414 -21.04 31.73 -30.32
CA HIS A 414 -19.66 31.33 -30.60
C HIS A 414 -18.48 32.13 -30.03
N HIS A 415 -17.94 31.63 -28.90
CA HIS A 415 -16.51 31.37 -28.78
C HIS A 415 -16.23 30.27 -27.74
N LEU A 416 -16.15 29.03 -28.21
CA LEU A 416 -15.48 27.91 -27.58
C LEU A 416 -14.79 27.15 -28.72
N GLU A 417 -13.48 27.37 -28.89
CA GLU A 417 -12.50 26.44 -29.46
C GLU A 417 -11.13 27.14 -29.60
N ARG A 418 -10.08 26.43 -29.17
CA ARG A 418 -8.63 26.76 -29.09
C ARG A 418 -8.23 27.49 -27.79
N ASP A 419 -7.37 26.96 -26.92
CA ASP A 419 -6.34 25.91 -27.01
C ASP A 419 -6.41 24.88 -25.87
#